data_AF-A0A2V6ZS34-F1
#
_entry.id   AF-A0A2V6ZS34-F1
#
_cell.length_a   1.000
_cell.length_b   1.000
_cell.length_c   1.000
_cell.angle_alpha   90.00
_cell.angle_beta   90.00
_cell.angle_gamma   90.00
#
_symmetry.space_group_name_H-M   'P 1'
#
loop_
_entity.id
_entity.type
_entity.pdbx_description
1 polymer ?
#
loop_
_entity_poly.entity_id
_entity_poly.type
_entity_poly.pdbx_seq_one_letter_code
_entity_poly.pdbx_strand_id
1 'polypeptide(L)'
;MVTKLRVYRPVVALVGIPVAAILLLAVLSTTAQVPTTVDFLVPAATPITTGLGGDEITFVSGATLTSVVGDCGIGGAFLVQGVVVVKAGTPTPATAIVTSSVDEIRPGTRLGGLSLLGKCTLGTVAYNGYRGTIR
;
A
#
# COMPACT_ATOMS: atom_id res chain seq x y z
N MET A 1 -23.51 40.28 71.51
CA MET A 1 -22.32 41.08 71.15
C MET A 1 -21.10 40.46 71.81
N VAL A 2 -20.13 40.04 71.00
CA VAL A 2 -18.66 40.02 71.18
C VAL A 2 -18.13 38.93 70.24
N THR A 3 -17.54 39.43 69.17
CA THR A 3 -17.06 38.77 67.96
C THR A 3 -15.73 38.06 68.23
N LYS A 4 -15.60 36.78 67.89
CA LYS A 4 -14.29 36.11 67.80
C LYS A 4 -13.82 36.06 66.35
N LEU A 5 -12.93 37.01 66.04
CA LEU A 5 -12.12 37.10 64.84
C LEU A 5 -11.19 35.88 64.75
N ARG A 6 -11.26 35.10 63.67
CA ARG A 6 -10.16 34.23 63.21
C ARG A 6 -9.65 34.78 61.89
N VAL A 7 -8.43 35.30 61.94
CA VAL A 7 -7.59 35.67 60.80
C VAL A 7 -6.73 34.44 60.43
N TYR A 8 -6.22 34.40 59.18
CA TYR A 8 -5.26 33.45 58.57
C TYR A 8 -5.92 32.24 57.84
N ARG A 9 -5.79 32.02 56.51
CA ARG A 9 -4.84 32.47 55.46
C ARG A 9 -5.51 32.50 54.07
N PRO A 10 -5.11 33.38 53.15
CA PRO A 10 -5.36 33.19 51.74
C PRO A 10 -4.34 32.18 51.19
N VAL A 11 -4.78 31.00 50.75
CA VAL A 11 -3.95 30.19 49.84
C VAL A 11 -4.52 30.41 48.45
N VAL A 12 -4.09 31.51 47.83
CA VAL A 12 -4.14 31.67 46.38
C VAL A 12 -3.10 30.70 45.82
N ALA A 13 -3.50 29.46 45.55
CA ALA A 13 -2.70 28.52 44.78
C ALA A 13 -2.87 28.89 43.29
N LEU A 14 -2.12 29.90 42.85
CA LEU A 14 -2.06 30.34 41.46
C LEU A 14 -0.63 30.17 40.98
N VAL A 15 -0.15 28.91 40.93
CA VAL A 15 1.09 28.48 40.26
C VAL A 15 0.96 26.97 40.03
N GLY A 16 1.09 26.39 38.85
CA GLY A 16 1.23 26.90 37.51
C GLY A 16 0.80 25.78 36.58
N ILE A 17 0.10 26.13 35.50
CA ILE A 17 -0.08 25.20 34.39
C ILE A 17 1.22 25.30 33.59
N PRO A 18 2.08 24.28 33.51
CA PRO A 18 2.88 24.15 32.32
C PRO A 18 1.91 23.65 31.25
N VAL A 19 1.36 24.58 30.47
CA VAL A 19 0.67 24.29 29.20
C VAL A 19 1.60 23.46 28.27
N ALA A 20 2.89 23.40 28.58
CA ALA A 20 3.88 22.52 27.99
C ALA A 20 3.62 21.01 28.16
N ALA A 21 2.79 20.56 29.10
CA ALA A 21 2.45 19.14 29.24
C ALA A 21 1.34 18.66 28.28
N ILE A 22 0.61 19.60 27.65
CA ILE A 22 -0.47 19.28 26.68
C ILE A 22 0.11 19.07 25.26
N LEU A 23 1.38 19.42 25.04
CA LEU A 23 2.04 19.36 23.72
C LEU A 23 2.80 18.04 23.42
N LEU A 24 2.72 17.03 24.30
CA LEU A 24 3.46 15.77 24.14
C LEU A 24 2.58 14.53 23.93
N LEU A 25 1.31 14.73 23.57
CA LEU A 25 0.47 13.69 22.94
C LEU A 25 0.27 13.99 21.45
N ALA A 26 1.34 14.40 20.76
CA ALA A 26 1.48 14.08 19.35
C ALA A 26 1.77 12.57 19.25
N VAL A 27 0.73 11.77 19.54
CA VAL A 27 0.73 10.34 19.24
C VAL A 27 1.05 10.26 17.76
N LEU A 28 2.21 9.66 17.50
CA LEU A 28 2.78 9.42 16.20
C LEU A 28 1.63 9.07 15.26
N SER A 29 1.34 9.96 14.31
CA SER A 29 0.63 9.59 13.11
C SER A 29 1.48 8.50 12.47
N THR A 30 1.17 7.24 12.77
CA THR A 30 1.59 6.09 11.99
C THR A 30 1.04 6.36 10.61
N THR A 31 1.84 7.02 9.77
CA THR A 31 1.65 6.99 8.34
C THR A 31 1.66 5.52 7.99
N ALA A 32 0.48 4.93 7.81
CA ALA A 32 0.35 3.62 7.21
C ALA A 32 1.22 3.66 5.96
N GLN A 33 2.33 2.93 5.98
CA GLN A 33 3.23 2.87 4.85
C GLN A 33 2.40 2.29 3.72
N VAL A 34 1.96 3.13 2.79
CA VAL A 34 1.36 2.69 1.53
C VAL A 34 2.33 1.65 0.98
N PRO A 35 1.89 0.41 0.70
CA PRO A 35 2.78 -0.63 0.25
C PRO A 35 3.54 -0.10 -0.95
N THR A 36 4.85 0.14 -0.76
CA THR A 36 5.70 0.73 -1.78
C THR A 36 5.91 -0.25 -2.92
N THR A 37 5.66 -1.53 -2.67
CA THR A 37 5.79 -2.62 -3.61
C THR A 37 4.46 -3.34 -3.81
N VAL A 38 4.19 -3.71 -5.06
CA VAL A 38 3.03 -4.50 -5.45
C VAL A 38 3.53 -5.79 -6.10
N ASP A 39 3.11 -6.92 -5.53
CA ASP A 39 3.25 -8.25 -6.12
C ASP A 39 2.02 -8.57 -6.95
N PHE A 40 2.26 -9.09 -8.16
CA PHE A 40 1.21 -9.42 -9.12
C PHE A 40 1.63 -10.54 -10.07
N LEU A 41 0.66 -11.21 -10.68
CA LEU A 41 0.84 -12.25 -11.68
C LEU A 41 0.38 -11.75 -13.05
N VAL A 42 1.13 -12.05 -14.09
CA VAL A 42 0.77 -11.76 -15.49
C VAL A 42 0.89 -13.05 -16.30
N PRO A 43 0.01 -13.31 -17.29
CA PRO A 43 0.16 -14.48 -18.16
C PRO A 43 1.55 -14.54 -18.76
N ALA A 44 2.19 -15.71 -18.74
CA ALA A 44 3.57 -15.90 -19.16
C ALA A 44 3.82 -15.60 -20.65
N ALA A 45 2.75 -15.55 -21.45
CA ALA A 45 2.78 -15.10 -22.84
C ALA A 45 3.02 -13.58 -22.98
N THR A 46 2.85 -12.82 -21.90
CA THR A 46 3.12 -11.37 -21.89
C THR A 46 4.61 -11.14 -21.64
N PRO A 47 5.36 -10.64 -22.63
CA PRO A 47 6.78 -10.37 -22.46
C PRO A 47 6.98 -9.18 -21.51
N ILE A 48 7.71 -9.39 -20.42
CA ILE A 48 8.10 -8.35 -19.46
C ILE A 48 9.60 -8.43 -19.20
N THR A 49 10.29 -7.31 -19.40
CA THR A 49 11.71 -7.11 -19.11
C THR A 49 11.87 -6.53 -17.71
N THR A 50 12.62 -7.20 -16.85
CA THR A 50 12.87 -6.77 -15.46
C THR A 50 14.18 -6.00 -15.31
N GLY A 51 14.37 -5.31 -14.18
CA GLY A 51 15.61 -4.63 -13.83
C GLY A 51 15.65 -3.13 -14.16
N LEU A 52 16.85 -2.54 -14.05
CA LEU A 52 17.06 -1.11 -14.33
C LEU A 52 16.86 -0.83 -15.83
N GLY A 53 15.99 0.13 -16.14
CA GLY A 53 15.59 0.43 -17.53
C GLY A 53 14.70 -0.66 -18.17
N GLY A 54 14.19 -1.59 -17.36
CA GLY A 54 13.18 -2.55 -17.77
C GLY A 54 11.80 -1.92 -17.97
N ASP A 55 10.81 -2.78 -18.12
CA ASP A 55 9.45 -2.40 -18.43
C ASP A 55 8.76 -1.81 -17.19
N GLU A 56 7.76 -0.98 -17.42
CA GLU A 56 6.86 -0.46 -16.40
C GLU A 56 5.47 -1.06 -16.59
N ILE A 57 4.74 -1.24 -15.48
CA ILE A 57 3.35 -1.68 -15.49
C ILE A 57 2.50 -0.49 -15.07
N THR A 58 1.50 -0.12 -15.87
CA THR A 58 0.49 0.87 -15.47
C THR A 58 -0.85 0.18 -15.29
N PHE A 59 -1.47 0.34 -14.13
CA PHE A 59 -2.86 -0.09 -13.92
C PHE A 59 -3.78 0.87 -14.66
N VAL A 60 -4.65 0.35 -15.51
CA VAL A 60 -5.54 1.17 -16.35
C VAL A 60 -7.02 1.00 -16.00
N SER A 61 -7.36 -0.01 -15.21
CA SER A 61 -8.73 -0.25 -14.73
C SER A 61 -8.76 -0.58 -13.25
N GLY A 62 -9.93 -0.39 -12.64
CA GLY A 62 -10.24 -0.99 -11.33
C GLY A 62 -10.32 -2.52 -11.41
N ALA A 63 -10.66 -3.14 -10.29
CA ALA A 63 -10.86 -4.59 -10.22
C ALA A 63 -12.05 -5.03 -11.07
N THR A 64 -11.81 -5.91 -12.04
CA THR A 64 -12.86 -6.44 -12.92
C THR A 64 -13.43 -7.74 -12.38
N LEU A 65 -12.58 -8.57 -11.76
CA LEU A 65 -12.92 -9.91 -11.27
C LEU A 65 -12.03 -10.27 -10.08
N THR A 66 -12.38 -11.36 -9.38
CA THR A 66 -11.50 -12.04 -8.42
C THR A 66 -11.06 -13.39 -8.98
N SER A 67 -9.77 -13.72 -8.90
CA SER A 67 -9.21 -15.01 -9.31
C SER A 67 -8.67 -15.77 -8.11
N VAL A 68 -8.94 -17.08 -8.04
CA VAL A 68 -8.38 -17.95 -7.01
C VAL A 68 -6.98 -18.37 -7.44
N VAL A 69 -5.99 -17.85 -6.73
CA VAL A 69 -4.57 -18.12 -6.95
C VAL A 69 -4.18 -19.20 -5.95
N GLY A 70 -4.29 -20.47 -6.35
CA GLY A 70 -4.00 -21.62 -5.48
C GLY A 70 -2.51 -21.73 -5.17
N ASP A 71 -1.75 -22.34 -6.09
CA ASP A 71 -0.33 -22.66 -5.89
C ASP A 71 0.64 -21.55 -6.37
N CYS A 72 0.09 -20.42 -6.79
CA CYS A 72 0.81 -19.32 -7.41
C CYS A 72 1.30 -18.26 -6.40
N GLY A 73 1.46 -18.63 -5.12
CA GLY A 73 1.90 -17.74 -4.05
C GLY A 73 1.14 -17.99 -2.76
N ILE A 74 0.65 -16.91 -2.14
CA ILE A 74 -0.24 -16.97 -0.98
C ILE A 74 -1.60 -17.43 -1.50
N GLY A 75 -2.07 -18.61 -1.10
CA GLY A 75 -3.39 -19.11 -1.51
C GLY A 75 -4.49 -18.11 -1.18
N GLY A 76 -5.39 -17.80 -2.13
CA GLY A 76 -6.47 -16.85 -1.88
C GLY A 76 -7.20 -16.39 -3.13
N ALA A 77 -8.23 -15.56 -2.94
CA ALA A 77 -8.92 -14.85 -4.01
C ALA A 77 -8.36 -13.43 -4.14
N PHE A 78 -7.91 -13.08 -5.34
CA PHE A 78 -7.16 -11.86 -5.61
C PHE A 78 -7.78 -11.07 -6.76
N LEU A 79 -7.62 -9.75 -6.70
CA LEU A 79 -8.21 -8.85 -7.69
C LEU A 79 -7.50 -8.98 -9.04
N VAL A 80 -8.28 -9.12 -10.11
CA VAL A 80 -7.83 -9.08 -11.50
C VAL A 80 -8.06 -7.67 -12.04
N GLN A 81 -7.00 -7.04 -12.51
CA GLN A 81 -7.03 -5.68 -13.05
C GLN A 81 -6.41 -5.64 -14.45
N GLY A 82 -6.93 -4.74 -15.28
CA GLY A 82 -6.32 -4.40 -16.56
C GLY A 82 -5.05 -3.58 -16.33
N VAL A 83 -3.98 -4.00 -17.00
CA VAL A 83 -2.69 -3.31 -16.99
C VAL A 83 -2.20 -3.07 -18.40
N VAL A 84 -1.27 -2.13 -18.52
CA VAL A 84 -0.50 -1.92 -19.75
C VAL A 84 0.97 -2.06 -19.39
N VAL A 85 1.67 -2.94 -20.10
CA VAL A 85 3.12 -3.04 -20.07
C VAL A 85 3.69 -1.96 -20.98
N VAL A 86 4.52 -1.08 -20.43
CA VAL A 86 5.15 0.02 -21.15
C VAL A 86 6.66 -0.20 -21.15
N LYS A 87 7.24 -0.38 -22.34
CA LYS A 87 8.69 -0.43 -22.55
C LYS A 87 9.07 0.59 -23.59
N ALA A 88 9.60 1.76 -23.16
CA ALA A 88 10.24 2.77 -24.02
C ALA A 88 9.67 2.88 -25.46
N GLY A 89 8.34 2.80 -25.63
CA GLY A 89 7.73 2.34 -26.89
C GLY A 89 6.31 1.79 -26.70
N THR A 90 5.89 0.87 -27.58
CA THR A 90 4.49 0.47 -27.77
C THR A 90 3.85 -0.13 -26.52
N PRO A 91 2.77 0.48 -26.00
CA PRO A 91 2.04 -0.06 -24.87
C PRO A 91 1.36 -1.39 -25.23
N THR A 92 1.57 -2.41 -24.41
CA THR A 92 0.97 -3.74 -24.60
C THR A 92 -0.07 -3.99 -23.51
N PRO A 93 -1.36 -4.14 -23.84
CA PRO A 93 -2.39 -4.44 -22.84
C PRO A 93 -2.24 -5.87 -22.31
N ALA A 94 -2.45 -6.03 -21.01
CA ALA A 94 -2.45 -7.32 -20.34
C ALA A 94 -3.40 -7.30 -19.12
N THR A 95 -3.56 -8.46 -18.49
CA THR A 95 -4.27 -8.58 -17.22
C THR A 95 -3.29 -8.95 -16.12
N ALA A 96 -3.36 -8.26 -14.99
CA ALA A 96 -2.60 -8.60 -13.80
C ALA A 96 -3.53 -9.12 -12.70
N ILE A 97 -3.09 -10.13 -11.97
CA ILE A 97 -3.72 -10.59 -10.72
C ILE A 97 -2.89 -10.04 -9.58
N VAL A 98 -3.43 -9.12 -8.78
CA VAL A 98 -2.70 -8.45 -7.70
C VAL A 98 -2.70 -9.33 -6.44
N THR A 99 -1.54 -9.88 -6.08
CA THR A 99 -1.40 -10.86 -4.99
C THR A 99 -0.91 -10.29 -3.67
N SER A 100 -0.44 -9.04 -3.68
CA SER A 100 0.07 -8.33 -2.50
C SER A 100 -0.98 -7.54 -1.71
N SER A 101 -2.17 -7.35 -2.27
CA SER A 101 -3.23 -6.51 -1.70
C SER A 101 -4.60 -7.13 -1.95
N VAL A 102 -5.50 -6.94 -0.99
CA VAL A 102 -6.94 -7.23 -1.14
C VAL A 102 -7.71 -6.02 -1.66
N ASP A 103 -7.11 -4.82 -1.59
CA ASP A 103 -7.63 -3.58 -2.15
C ASP A 103 -7.13 -3.38 -3.58
N GLU A 104 -7.97 -2.78 -4.43
CA GLU A 104 -7.60 -2.49 -5.80
C GLU A 104 -6.48 -1.47 -5.89
N ILE A 105 -5.57 -1.67 -6.84
CA ILE A 105 -4.58 -0.66 -7.20
C ILE A 105 -5.28 0.41 -8.03
N ARG A 106 -5.12 1.68 -7.64
CA ARG A 106 -5.79 2.79 -8.32
C ARG A 106 -5.39 2.85 -9.81
N PRO A 107 -6.36 3.09 -10.72
CA PRO A 107 -6.03 3.38 -12.11
C PRO A 107 -5.07 4.57 -12.22
N GLY A 108 -4.11 4.46 -13.14
CA GLY A 108 -3.02 5.42 -13.31
C GLY A 108 -1.77 5.12 -12.48
N THR A 109 -1.85 4.23 -11.49
CA THR A 109 -0.67 3.82 -10.71
C THR A 109 0.34 3.10 -11.61
N ARG A 110 1.60 3.53 -11.52
CA ARG A 110 2.72 2.97 -12.27
C ARG A 110 3.64 2.20 -11.34
N LEU A 111 4.05 1.01 -11.79
CA LEU A 111 5.07 0.20 -11.15
C LEU A 111 6.31 0.17 -12.04
N GLY A 112 7.45 0.52 -11.45
CA GLY A 112 8.75 0.37 -12.09
C GLY A 112 9.67 -0.55 -11.29
N GLY A 113 10.88 -0.77 -11.80
CA GLY A 113 11.88 -1.61 -11.11
C GLY A 113 11.39 -3.06 -10.94
N LEU A 114 10.69 -3.58 -11.94
CA LEU A 114 10.06 -4.89 -11.88
C LEU A 114 11.11 -5.98 -11.62
N SER A 115 10.80 -6.90 -10.72
CA SER A 115 11.63 -8.03 -10.34
C SER A 115 10.81 -9.32 -10.45
N LEU A 116 11.36 -10.36 -11.07
CA LEU A 116 10.68 -11.65 -11.21
C LEU A 116 10.69 -12.39 -9.86
N LEU A 117 9.51 -12.77 -9.38
CA LEU A 117 9.32 -13.57 -8.16
C LEU A 117 9.33 -15.06 -8.45
N GLY A 118 8.83 -15.47 -9.62
CA GLY A 118 8.74 -16.88 -9.99
C GLY A 118 7.74 -17.13 -11.11
N LYS A 119 7.46 -18.41 -11.36
CA LYS A 119 6.49 -18.86 -12.35
C LYS A 119 5.54 -19.86 -11.71
N CYS A 120 4.31 -19.89 -12.17
CA CYS A 120 3.30 -20.80 -11.65
C CYS A 120 2.17 -21.01 -12.68
N THR A 121 1.24 -21.91 -12.41
CA THR A 121 0.14 -22.24 -13.33
C THR A 121 -1.19 -22.14 -12.59
N LEU A 122 -2.17 -21.44 -13.18
CA LEU A 122 -3.56 -21.40 -12.71
C LEU A 122 -4.44 -22.09 -13.75
N GLY A 123 -5.03 -23.22 -13.39
CA GLY A 123 -5.72 -24.09 -14.34
C GLY A 123 -4.77 -24.55 -15.45
N THR A 124 -4.98 -24.06 -16.67
CA THR A 124 -4.15 -24.38 -17.85
C THR A 124 -3.25 -23.23 -18.29
N VAL A 125 -3.29 -22.09 -17.60
CA VAL A 125 -2.55 -20.88 -18.00
C VAL A 125 -1.33 -20.70 -17.12
N ALA A 126 -0.16 -20.58 -17.75
CA ALA A 126 1.09 -20.24 -17.07
C ALA A 126 1.15 -18.74 -16.79
N TYR A 127 1.58 -18.40 -15.58
CA TYR A 127 1.78 -17.03 -15.10
C TYR A 127 3.22 -16.83 -14.64
N ASN A 128 3.72 -15.62 -14.84
CA ASN A 128 4.94 -15.13 -14.20
C ASN A 128 4.53 -14.16 -13.09
N GLY A 129 5.11 -14.34 -11.91
CA GLY A 129 4.94 -13.44 -10.78
C GLY A 129 6.01 -12.37 -10.76
N TYR A 130 5.62 -11.14 -10.48
CA TYR A 130 6.51 -9.98 -10.43
C TYR A 130 6.24 -9.15 -9.18
N ARG A 131 7.28 -8.47 -8.74
CA ARG A 131 7.23 -7.38 -7.75
C ARG A 131 7.62 -6.09 -8.44
N GLY A 132 6.83 -5.04 -8.29
CA GLY A 132 7.14 -3.71 -8.78
C GLY A 132 7.01 -2.67 -7.68
N THR A 133 7.74 -1.57 -7.80
CA THR A 133 7.68 -0.45 -6.85
C THR A 133 6.83 0.67 -7.43
N ILE A 134 5.90 1.22 -6.65
CA ILE A 134 5.08 2.36 -7.02
C ILE A 134 5.99 3.57 -7.32
N ARG A 135 5.78 4.22 -8.47
CA ARG A 135 6.47 5.44 -8.91
C ARG A 135 5.54 6.64 -8.94
#